data_AF-A0A433JUD8-F1
#
_entry.id   AF-A0A433JUD8-F1
#
_cell.length_a   1.000
_cell.length_b   1.000
_cell.length_c   1.000
_cell.angle_alpha   90.00
_cell.angle_beta   90.00
_cell.angle_gamma   90.00
#
_symmetry.space_group_name_H-M   'P 1'
#
loop_
_entity.id
_entity.type
_entity.pdbx_description
1 polymer ?
#
loop_
_entity_poly.entity_id
_entity_poly.type
_entity_poly.pdbx_seq_one_letter_code
_entity_poly.pdbx_strand_id
1 'polypeptide(L)'
;MPSRVVRSVSVSVALAGVLALVGCTTTAPEPEADATVTTVRPADGTTAVTDADAATRAIETSRSLFESTPLVVVSADDDDASFLAAQVAVELGVPLLLDGRGEAVAESASPAPSSTGAPDEPAGGSTAEPEASALDDEIERLGAATVIAVGDVDAESFGDLDVVASDADAEALREATGMDVSDSPDDLTPAAIAALPAPERSTSTPSASAAPIHPMPEPAAPLEGTIALSTDAAGDAAALATARAAGVPATVLPAGAADPLGSTAAIGALHDAGAASTLLLGEAFGTLPDPDWAVRTAATGFELPGGGQHLFADRLYVALYGAPEVPVLGVLGEQDVPATIERARTTAAEYAGLTDRTVVPTLEIIATVAAGDAGDDGNFSNELATSRLEPYIDAAADAGVYVVIDLQPGRTDFLTQAKLYESLLAKPNVGLALDPEWRLAPDEKHLTQIGSVSAQEINTVSDWLADLVNRESLPPKMFVLHQFRLDMIENRQDVDMSHPELELLIHADGQGGQPDKQATWRALHADAPAGMAWGWKNFYDEDLPMLTPEQTMRDVTPEVDLVTYQ
;
A
#
# COMPACT_ATOMS: atom_id res chain seq x y z
N MET A 1 -34.49 -12.86 -74.28
CA MET A 1 -34.26 -12.44 -75.69
C MET A 1 -32.96 -13.06 -76.19
N PRO A 2 -32.85 -13.41 -77.48
CA PRO A 2 -32.02 -14.52 -77.95
C PRO A 2 -30.76 -14.10 -78.74
N SER A 3 -29.95 -15.13 -79.07
CA SER A 3 -29.04 -15.22 -80.23
C SER A 3 -27.69 -14.48 -80.11
N ARG A 4 -26.55 -14.90 -80.68
CA ARG A 4 -26.17 -15.98 -81.61
C ARG A 4 -24.62 -15.96 -81.69
N VAL A 5 -23.99 -17.14 -81.80
CA VAL A 5 -22.91 -17.58 -82.74
C VAL A 5 -21.74 -16.60 -83.04
N VAL A 6 -20.46 -17.02 -82.99
CA VAL A 6 -19.62 -17.43 -84.15
C VAL A 6 -18.33 -18.15 -83.71
N ARG A 7 -17.93 -19.15 -84.52
CA ARG A 7 -16.71 -19.99 -84.52
C ARG A 7 -15.52 -19.32 -85.23
N SER A 8 -14.29 -19.73 -84.86
CA SER A 8 -13.16 -20.09 -85.77
C SER A 8 -11.89 -20.38 -84.92
N VAL A 9 -11.34 -21.59 -84.83
CA VAL A 9 -10.45 -22.35 -85.75
C VAL A 9 -9.00 -21.83 -85.83
N SER A 10 -8.09 -22.65 -85.26
CA SER A 10 -6.70 -23.00 -85.63
C SER A 10 -5.61 -21.94 -85.79
N VAL A 11 -4.44 -22.19 -85.18
CA VAL A 11 -3.20 -22.70 -85.83
C VAL A 11 -2.03 -22.60 -84.83
N SER A 12 -1.26 -23.69 -84.75
CA SER A 12 0.00 -23.83 -84.03
C SER A 12 1.12 -22.96 -84.62
N VAL A 13 1.92 -22.32 -83.78
CA VAL A 13 3.29 -21.93 -84.11
C VAL A 13 4.20 -22.36 -82.98
N ALA A 14 5.09 -23.30 -83.29
CA ALA A 14 6.25 -23.62 -82.49
C ALA A 14 7.30 -22.50 -82.65
N LEU A 15 7.88 -22.05 -81.55
CA LEU A 15 9.19 -21.41 -81.59
C LEU A 15 10.03 -21.91 -80.42
N ALA A 16 11.06 -22.66 -80.78
CA ALA A 16 12.15 -23.04 -79.91
C ALA A 16 12.97 -21.79 -79.53
N GLY A 17 13.30 -21.68 -78.24
CA GLY A 17 14.21 -20.67 -77.72
C GLY A 17 14.89 -21.21 -76.47
N VAL A 18 15.99 -21.95 -76.67
CA VAL A 18 16.97 -22.23 -75.62
C VAL A 18 17.65 -20.91 -75.28
N LEU A 19 17.55 -20.47 -74.02
CA LEU A 19 18.44 -19.46 -73.47
C LEU A 19 18.91 -19.87 -72.07
N ALA A 20 20.20 -19.63 -71.87
CA ALA A 20 21.05 -20.18 -70.83
C ALA A 20 20.66 -19.76 -69.41
N LEU A 21 20.64 -20.73 -68.50
CA LEU A 21 20.71 -20.51 -67.05
C LEU A 21 22.14 -20.06 -66.70
N VAL A 22 22.31 -18.77 -66.47
CA VAL A 22 23.42 -18.24 -65.66
C VAL A 22 22.92 -18.27 -64.22
N GLY A 23 23.49 -19.16 -63.41
CA GLY A 23 23.23 -19.21 -61.98
C GLY A 23 23.86 -18.00 -61.30
N CYS A 24 23.03 -17.04 -60.89
CA CYS A 24 23.35 -16.15 -59.79
C CYS A 24 22.91 -16.85 -58.51
N THR A 25 23.85 -17.29 -57.68
CA THR A 25 23.60 -17.61 -56.28
C THR A 25 23.28 -16.29 -55.57
N THR A 26 22.00 -15.93 -55.52
CA THR A 26 21.52 -14.93 -54.58
C THR A 26 21.45 -15.62 -53.22
N THR A 27 22.41 -15.33 -52.35
CA THR A 27 22.27 -15.53 -50.91
C THR A 27 20.93 -14.91 -50.51
N ALA A 28 20.00 -15.73 -50.03
CA ALA A 28 18.80 -15.20 -49.40
C ALA A 28 19.23 -14.33 -48.21
N PRO A 29 18.71 -13.11 -48.05
CA PRO A 29 18.95 -12.38 -46.81
C PRO A 29 18.48 -13.27 -45.65
N GLU A 30 19.33 -13.39 -44.64
CA GLU A 30 18.93 -13.97 -43.36
C GLU A 30 17.67 -13.24 -42.88
N PRO A 31 16.71 -13.93 -42.21
CA PRO A 31 15.57 -13.25 -41.65
C PRO A 31 16.08 -12.12 -40.75
N GLU A 32 15.66 -10.88 -41.02
CA GLU A 32 15.95 -9.75 -40.15
C GLU A 32 15.50 -10.13 -38.74
N ALA A 33 16.41 -10.05 -37.77
CA ALA A 33 16.12 -10.35 -36.38
C ALA A 33 14.93 -9.49 -35.92
N ASP A 34 13.93 -10.11 -35.30
CA ASP A 34 12.73 -9.43 -34.84
C ASP A 34 13.10 -8.42 -33.75
N ALA A 35 13.01 -7.13 -34.07
CA ALA A 35 13.36 -6.04 -33.17
C ALA A 35 12.25 -5.74 -32.14
N THR A 36 11.11 -6.43 -32.23
CA THR A 36 9.89 -6.06 -31.50
C THR A 36 9.97 -6.46 -30.03
N VAL A 37 9.76 -5.50 -29.13
CA VAL A 37 9.51 -5.79 -27.71
C VAL A 37 8.03 -6.11 -27.50
N THR A 38 7.75 -7.22 -26.80
CA THR A 38 6.38 -7.64 -26.45
C THR A 38 6.20 -7.61 -24.93
N THR A 39 5.28 -6.77 -24.48
CA THR A 39 4.89 -6.69 -23.06
C THR A 39 3.59 -7.43 -22.79
N VAL A 40 3.45 -7.87 -21.54
CA VAL A 40 2.23 -8.50 -21.01
C VAL A 40 1.70 -7.65 -19.86
N ARG A 41 0.38 -7.42 -19.84
CA ARG A 41 -0.24 -6.74 -18.71
C ARG A 41 -0.33 -7.73 -17.53
N PRO A 42 0.02 -7.32 -16.30
CA PRO A 42 -0.24 -8.11 -15.11
C PRO A 42 -1.74 -8.44 -14.97
N ALA A 43 -2.04 -9.44 -14.13
CA ALA A 43 -3.41 -9.74 -13.76
C ALA A 43 -4.07 -8.54 -13.05
N ASP A 44 -5.40 -8.46 -13.13
CA ASP A 44 -6.16 -7.45 -12.39
C ASP A 44 -5.96 -7.68 -10.87
N GLY A 45 -5.77 -6.60 -10.11
CA GLY A 45 -5.44 -6.64 -8.68
C GLY A 45 -4.02 -6.15 -8.39
N THR A 46 -3.53 -6.45 -7.19
CA THR A 46 -2.19 -6.07 -6.74
C THR A 46 -1.21 -7.22 -6.93
N THR A 47 -0.01 -6.93 -7.43
CA THR A 47 1.12 -7.87 -7.50
C THR A 47 2.29 -7.26 -6.76
N ALA A 48 2.79 -7.94 -5.73
CA ALA A 48 3.90 -7.48 -4.92
C ALA A 48 5.19 -8.24 -5.32
N VAL A 49 6.24 -7.48 -5.64
CA VAL A 49 7.59 -7.95 -5.97
C VAL A 49 8.51 -7.47 -4.84
N THR A 50 8.69 -8.32 -3.83
CA THR A 50 9.22 -7.90 -2.52
C THR A 50 10.32 -8.81 -2.01
N ASP A 51 10.95 -9.61 -2.88
CA ASP A 51 12.13 -10.39 -2.48
C ASP A 51 13.21 -9.46 -1.90
N ALA A 52 14.03 -9.95 -0.97
CA ALA A 52 15.09 -9.15 -0.37
C ALA A 52 16.26 -8.90 -1.35
N ASP A 53 16.49 -9.83 -2.27
CA ASP A 53 17.51 -9.71 -3.32
C ASP A 53 17.02 -8.83 -4.48
N ALA A 54 17.81 -7.81 -4.82
CA ALA A 54 17.50 -6.86 -5.89
C ALA A 54 17.49 -7.53 -7.27
N ALA A 55 18.38 -8.50 -7.51
CA ALA A 55 18.43 -9.23 -8.78
C ALA A 55 17.18 -10.07 -9.00
N THR A 56 16.72 -10.75 -7.95
CA THR A 56 15.47 -11.50 -7.94
C THR A 56 14.27 -10.58 -8.21
N ARG A 57 14.17 -9.42 -7.54
CA ARG A 57 13.10 -8.43 -7.81
C ARG A 57 13.09 -7.95 -9.27
N ALA A 58 14.27 -7.71 -9.86
CA ALA A 58 14.39 -7.30 -11.26
C ALA A 58 13.85 -8.39 -12.21
N ILE A 59 14.22 -9.65 -11.97
CA ILE A 59 13.75 -10.81 -12.75
C ILE A 59 12.23 -10.99 -12.60
N GLU A 60 11.69 -10.93 -11.37
CA GLU A 60 10.25 -11.05 -11.12
C GLU A 60 9.44 -9.94 -11.81
N THR A 61 9.97 -8.72 -11.81
CA THR A 61 9.35 -7.59 -12.51
C THR A 61 9.38 -7.80 -14.03
N SER A 62 10.50 -8.29 -14.59
CA SER A 62 10.61 -8.66 -16.00
C SER A 62 9.59 -9.72 -16.39
N ARG A 63 9.47 -10.80 -15.59
CA ARG A 63 8.48 -11.87 -15.80
C ARG A 63 7.04 -11.39 -15.76
N SER A 64 6.77 -10.35 -14.96
CA SER A 64 5.44 -9.78 -14.81
C SER A 64 5.03 -8.87 -15.98
N LEU A 65 5.99 -8.34 -16.73
CA LEU A 65 5.77 -7.25 -17.69
C LEU A 65 6.22 -7.53 -19.12
N PHE A 66 7.17 -8.44 -19.33
CA PHE A 66 7.77 -8.73 -20.63
C PHE A 66 7.55 -10.18 -21.05
N GLU A 67 6.94 -10.38 -22.21
CA GLU A 67 6.82 -11.70 -22.85
C GLU A 67 8.10 -12.04 -23.61
N SER A 68 8.61 -11.09 -24.40
CA SER A 68 9.85 -11.25 -25.17
C SER A 68 10.51 -9.92 -25.48
N THR A 69 11.83 -9.92 -25.65
CA THR A 69 12.62 -8.77 -26.12
C THR A 69 13.86 -9.25 -26.87
N PRO A 70 14.29 -8.60 -27.97
CA PRO A 70 15.56 -8.95 -28.64
C PRO A 70 16.80 -8.61 -27.81
N LEU A 71 16.66 -7.68 -26.85
CA LEU A 71 17.75 -7.07 -26.11
C LEU A 71 17.38 -6.91 -24.63
N VAL A 72 18.35 -7.12 -23.75
CA VAL A 72 18.26 -6.82 -22.31
C VAL A 72 19.42 -5.92 -21.88
N VAL A 73 19.18 -5.09 -20.87
CA VAL A 73 20.26 -4.39 -20.16
C VAL A 73 20.55 -5.18 -18.89
N VAL A 74 21.82 -5.50 -18.65
CA VAL A 74 22.29 -6.15 -17.42
C VAL A 74 23.30 -5.21 -16.76
N SER A 75 23.01 -4.79 -15.54
CA SER A 75 23.91 -3.95 -14.74
C SER A 75 24.64 -4.81 -13.71
N ALA A 76 25.86 -4.39 -13.36
CA ALA A 76 26.44 -4.79 -12.09
C ALA A 76 25.53 -4.33 -10.94
N ASP A 77 25.53 -5.09 -9.85
CA ASP A 77 24.78 -4.75 -8.64
C ASP A 77 25.53 -3.67 -7.83
N ASP A 78 25.66 -2.50 -8.46
CA ASP A 78 26.10 -1.26 -7.84
C ASP A 78 25.12 -0.13 -8.18
N ASP A 79 24.93 0.78 -7.24
CA ASP A 79 23.92 1.85 -7.33
C ASP A 79 24.12 2.72 -8.59
N ASP A 80 25.34 3.19 -8.83
CA ASP A 80 25.64 4.13 -9.92
C ASP A 80 25.46 3.46 -11.29
N ALA A 81 25.95 2.22 -11.46
CA ALA A 81 25.73 1.45 -12.68
C ALA A 81 24.24 1.18 -12.90
N SER A 82 23.51 0.82 -11.84
CA SER A 82 22.07 0.53 -11.92
C SER A 82 21.26 1.77 -12.33
N PHE A 83 21.58 2.95 -11.80
CA PHE A 83 20.92 4.20 -12.19
C PHE A 83 21.23 4.63 -13.63
N LEU A 84 22.47 4.46 -14.08
CA LEU A 84 22.86 4.75 -15.45
C LEU A 84 22.23 3.76 -16.45
N ALA A 85 22.27 2.46 -16.11
CA ALA A 85 21.64 1.39 -16.89
C ALA A 85 20.12 1.56 -16.95
N ALA A 86 19.49 2.05 -15.88
CA ALA A 86 18.05 2.33 -15.85
C ALA A 86 17.63 3.34 -16.91
N GLN A 87 18.40 4.42 -17.11
CA GLN A 87 18.10 5.42 -18.14
C GLN A 87 18.12 4.78 -19.53
N VAL A 88 19.14 3.96 -19.82
CA VAL A 88 19.27 3.24 -21.08
C VAL A 88 18.12 2.25 -21.28
N ALA A 89 17.79 1.46 -20.27
CA ALA A 89 16.72 0.46 -20.33
C ALA A 89 15.35 1.11 -20.58
N VAL A 90 15.05 2.21 -19.88
CA VAL A 90 13.80 2.96 -20.06
C VAL A 90 13.72 3.60 -21.45
N GLU A 91 14.80 4.20 -21.95
CA GLU A 91 14.81 4.82 -23.29
C GLU A 91 14.64 3.77 -24.40
N LEU A 92 15.30 2.61 -24.26
CA LEU A 92 15.19 1.48 -25.19
C LEU A 92 13.87 0.69 -25.07
N GLY A 93 13.13 0.85 -23.96
CA GLY A 93 11.92 0.10 -23.69
C GLY A 93 12.17 -1.40 -23.48
N VAL A 94 13.27 -1.76 -22.81
CA VAL A 94 13.69 -3.14 -22.53
C VAL A 94 13.89 -3.35 -21.02
N PRO A 95 13.80 -4.60 -20.49
CA PRO A 95 14.00 -4.84 -19.07
C PRO A 95 15.46 -4.58 -18.63
N LEU A 96 15.60 -4.11 -17.39
CA LEU A 96 16.87 -4.00 -16.68
C LEU A 96 16.97 -5.14 -15.67
N LEU A 97 17.99 -5.98 -15.82
CA LEU A 97 18.33 -7.07 -14.90
C LEU A 97 19.65 -6.77 -14.18
N LEU A 98 19.89 -7.42 -13.05
CA LEU A 98 21.14 -7.27 -12.28
C LEU A 98 21.96 -8.55 -12.30
N ASP A 99 23.28 -8.41 -12.38
CA ASP A 99 24.21 -9.52 -12.27
C ASP A 99 24.45 -9.90 -10.80
N GLY A 100 23.58 -10.75 -10.25
CA GLY A 100 23.66 -11.25 -8.86
C GLY A 100 24.83 -12.22 -8.59
N ARG A 101 25.72 -12.46 -9.56
CA ARG A 101 26.82 -13.43 -9.42
C ARG A 101 27.95 -12.94 -8.49
N GLY A 102 27.94 -11.67 -8.09
CA GLY A 102 28.96 -11.05 -7.23
C GLY A 102 28.75 -11.22 -5.72
N GLU A 103 27.52 -11.39 -5.23
CA GLU A 103 27.22 -11.37 -3.78
C GLU A 103 27.52 -12.70 -3.06
N ALA A 104 27.59 -13.81 -3.79
CA ALA A 104 27.81 -15.16 -3.23
C ALA A 104 29.17 -15.37 -2.52
N VAL A 105 30.07 -14.38 -2.51
CA VAL A 105 31.43 -14.49 -1.94
C VAL A 105 31.58 -13.81 -0.57
N ALA A 106 30.60 -13.01 -0.11
CA ALA A 106 30.74 -12.21 1.13
C ALA A 106 30.17 -12.89 2.40
N GLU A 107 29.18 -13.79 2.30
CA GLU A 107 28.64 -14.53 3.46
C GLU A 107 29.37 -15.84 3.73
N SER A 108 30.65 -15.78 4.06
CA SER A 108 31.37 -16.92 4.65
C SER A 108 32.54 -16.50 5.52
N ALA A 109 32.34 -15.51 6.41
CA ALA A 109 33.35 -15.20 7.43
C ALA A 109 32.81 -14.48 8.67
N SER A 110 32.18 -15.20 9.62
CA SER A 110 32.47 -15.04 11.07
C SER A 110 31.69 -16.00 12.00
N PRO A 111 32.16 -16.22 13.25
CA PRO A 111 32.18 -17.54 13.86
C PRO A 111 31.06 -17.80 14.88
N ALA A 112 30.59 -19.05 14.93
CA ALA A 112 29.71 -19.55 15.98
C ALA A 112 30.42 -19.74 17.34
N PRO A 113 29.75 -19.56 18.49
CA PRO A 113 30.27 -19.94 19.79
C PRO A 113 30.03 -21.43 20.08
N SER A 114 30.99 -22.02 20.78
CA SER A 114 31.09 -23.42 21.19
C SER A 114 29.97 -23.90 22.12
N SER A 115 29.40 -25.07 21.82
CA SER A 115 28.64 -25.91 22.75
C SER A 115 28.92 -27.39 22.46
N THR A 116 29.22 -28.14 23.51
CA THR A 116 29.68 -29.53 23.53
C THR A 116 28.54 -30.55 23.56
N GLY A 117 28.59 -31.61 22.73
CA GLY A 117 27.91 -32.88 23.03
C GLY A 117 27.57 -33.86 21.88
N ALA A 118 28.51 -34.78 21.56
CA ALA A 118 28.33 -36.20 21.12
C ALA A 118 27.63 -36.57 19.76
N PRO A 119 27.89 -37.78 19.18
CA PRO A 119 28.22 -37.92 17.74
C PRO A 119 27.32 -38.81 16.84
N ASP A 120 27.56 -38.69 15.51
CA ASP A 120 27.33 -39.61 14.36
C ASP A 120 25.87 -39.87 13.88
N GLU A 121 25.47 -39.83 12.59
CA GLU A 121 26.08 -40.20 11.28
C GLU A 121 25.36 -39.47 10.08
N PRO A 122 25.85 -39.54 8.82
CA PRO A 122 25.64 -38.54 7.76
C PRO A 122 24.48 -38.83 6.79
N ALA A 123 23.85 -37.78 6.25
CA ALA A 123 22.98 -37.86 5.09
C ALA A 123 23.34 -36.78 4.07
N GLY A 124 23.45 -37.22 2.81
CA GLY A 124 24.02 -36.57 1.63
C GLY A 124 23.72 -35.08 1.48
N GLY A 125 24.80 -34.31 1.29
CA GLY A 125 24.73 -32.99 0.71
C GLY A 125 24.22 -33.06 -0.73
N SER A 126 23.14 -32.33 -0.99
CA SER A 126 22.88 -31.79 -2.31
C SER A 126 23.58 -30.43 -2.34
N THR A 127 24.72 -30.37 -3.01
CA THR A 127 25.32 -29.10 -3.42
C THR A 127 24.38 -28.47 -4.42
N ALA A 128 23.61 -27.47 -4.00
CA ALA A 128 22.94 -26.58 -4.93
C ALA A 128 24.04 -25.87 -5.74
N GLU A 129 24.02 -26.05 -7.05
CA GLU A 129 24.80 -25.24 -7.97
C GLU A 129 24.26 -23.80 -7.92
N PRO A 130 25.13 -22.77 -7.99
CA PRO A 130 24.81 -21.42 -7.54
C PRO A 130 23.90 -20.67 -8.53
N GLU A 131 23.30 -19.58 -8.04
CA GLU A 131 22.27 -18.69 -8.62
C GLU A 131 22.57 -18.07 -9.99
N ALA A 132 23.68 -18.45 -10.63
CA ALA A 132 24.00 -18.11 -12.02
C ALA A 132 22.98 -18.64 -13.04
N SER A 133 22.02 -19.51 -12.67
CA SER A 133 20.97 -19.96 -13.60
C SER A 133 19.82 -18.96 -13.76
N ALA A 134 19.43 -18.20 -12.74
CA ALA A 134 18.16 -17.46 -12.78
C ALA A 134 18.16 -16.29 -13.77
N LEU A 135 19.27 -15.57 -13.85
CA LEU A 135 19.49 -14.51 -14.83
C LEU A 135 19.53 -15.09 -16.25
N ASP A 136 20.30 -16.15 -16.49
CA ASP A 136 20.41 -16.78 -17.80
C ASP A 136 19.08 -17.40 -18.25
N ASP A 137 18.34 -18.03 -17.33
CA ASP A 137 16.99 -18.57 -17.55
C ASP A 137 16.01 -17.45 -17.96
N GLU A 138 16.14 -16.26 -17.36
CA GLU A 138 15.29 -15.11 -17.71
C GLU A 138 15.65 -14.52 -19.07
N ILE A 139 16.94 -14.38 -19.38
CA ILE A 139 17.41 -13.93 -20.71
C ILE A 139 16.96 -14.92 -21.80
N GLU A 140 17.08 -16.22 -21.55
CA GLU A 140 16.59 -17.27 -22.45
C GLU A 140 15.06 -17.20 -22.61
N ARG A 141 14.31 -17.04 -21.52
CA ARG A 141 12.84 -16.91 -21.56
C ARG A 141 12.39 -15.73 -22.42
N LEU A 142 13.07 -14.58 -22.29
CA LEU A 142 12.80 -13.38 -23.06
C LEU A 142 13.17 -13.54 -24.55
N GLY A 143 14.00 -14.54 -24.89
CA GLY A 143 14.49 -14.75 -26.24
C GLY A 143 15.49 -13.69 -26.70
N ALA A 144 16.18 -13.04 -25.76
CA ALA A 144 17.12 -11.98 -26.08
C ALA A 144 18.37 -12.53 -26.75
N ALA A 145 18.80 -11.88 -27.83
CA ALA A 145 20.02 -12.21 -28.56
C ALA A 145 21.18 -11.28 -28.18
N THR A 146 20.87 -10.11 -27.63
CA THR A 146 21.83 -9.06 -27.28
C THR A 146 21.75 -8.69 -25.80
N VAL A 147 22.89 -8.53 -25.16
CA VAL A 147 23.03 -8.03 -23.79
C VAL A 147 23.84 -6.73 -23.80
N ILE A 148 23.30 -5.66 -23.23
CA ILE A 148 24.09 -4.49 -22.86
C ILE A 148 24.59 -4.71 -21.43
N ALA A 149 25.88 -4.97 -21.27
CA ALA A 149 26.51 -5.21 -19.98
C ALA A 149 27.11 -3.90 -19.45
N VAL A 150 26.60 -3.40 -18.32
CA VAL A 150 26.96 -2.10 -17.74
C VAL A 150 27.67 -2.30 -16.40
N GLY A 151 28.89 -1.76 -16.27
CA GLY A 151 29.70 -1.90 -15.07
C GLY A 151 30.53 -3.20 -15.04
N ASP A 152 30.84 -3.69 -13.84
CA ASP A 152 31.67 -4.90 -13.63
C ASP A 152 30.88 -6.21 -13.86
N VAL A 153 30.32 -6.35 -15.06
CA VAL A 153 29.59 -7.55 -15.51
C VAL A 153 30.51 -8.38 -16.40
N ASP A 154 30.66 -9.68 -16.09
CA ASP A 154 31.50 -10.58 -16.88
C ASP A 154 30.86 -10.90 -18.24
N ALA A 155 31.30 -10.19 -19.29
CA ALA A 155 30.81 -10.40 -20.65
C ALA A 155 31.02 -11.84 -21.17
N GLU A 156 32.02 -12.58 -20.67
CA GLU A 156 32.25 -13.98 -21.09
C GLU A 156 31.20 -14.94 -20.52
N SER A 157 30.46 -14.53 -19.49
CA SER A 157 29.43 -15.35 -18.84
C SER A 157 28.20 -15.61 -19.74
N PHE A 158 27.96 -14.76 -20.74
CA PHE A 158 26.78 -14.82 -21.62
C PHE A 158 26.93 -15.72 -22.85
N GLY A 159 28.04 -16.46 -22.97
CA GLY A 159 28.23 -17.49 -23.99
C GLY A 159 28.17 -16.96 -25.43
N ASP A 160 27.15 -17.38 -26.18
CA ASP A 160 26.99 -17.08 -27.62
C ASP A 160 26.17 -15.79 -27.88
N LEU A 161 25.74 -15.07 -26.84
CA LEU A 161 24.98 -13.82 -26.98
C LEU A 161 25.88 -12.67 -27.47
N ASP A 162 25.30 -11.73 -28.21
CA ASP A 162 25.99 -10.50 -28.63
C ASP A 162 26.08 -9.54 -27.44
N VAL A 163 27.28 -9.33 -26.90
CA VAL A 163 27.48 -8.45 -25.73
C VAL A 163 28.02 -7.09 -26.12
N VAL A 164 27.31 -6.03 -25.73
CA VAL A 164 27.75 -4.64 -25.78
C VAL A 164 28.19 -4.24 -24.38
N ALA A 165 29.49 -4.31 -24.10
CA ALA A 165 30.04 -3.94 -22.81
C ALA A 165 30.29 -2.42 -22.71
N SER A 166 29.94 -1.84 -21.56
CA SER A 166 30.21 -0.45 -21.22
C SER A 166 30.63 -0.34 -19.76
N ASP A 167 31.59 0.53 -19.47
CA ASP A 167 31.84 0.98 -18.11
C ASP A 167 30.59 1.70 -17.55
N ALA A 168 30.44 1.73 -16.23
CA ALA A 168 29.42 2.49 -15.51
C ALA A 168 29.73 4.00 -15.53
N ASP A 169 29.81 4.56 -16.74
CA ASP A 169 30.13 5.96 -17.03
C ASP A 169 29.20 6.45 -18.14
N ALA A 170 28.66 7.66 -17.99
CA ALA A 170 27.68 8.18 -18.93
C ALA A 170 28.27 8.46 -20.33
N GLU A 171 29.56 8.82 -20.46
CA GLU A 171 30.19 9.00 -21.77
C GLU A 171 30.39 7.64 -22.47
N ALA A 172 30.86 6.63 -21.72
CA ALA A 172 30.98 5.26 -22.21
C ALA A 172 29.63 4.70 -22.68
N LEU A 173 28.56 4.89 -21.89
CA LEU A 173 27.23 4.42 -22.26
C LEU A 173 26.67 5.14 -23.48
N ARG A 174 26.86 6.47 -23.59
CA ARG A 174 26.47 7.23 -24.79
C ARG A 174 27.20 6.71 -26.03
N GLU A 175 28.49 6.37 -25.92
CA GLU A 175 29.26 5.81 -27.04
C GLU A 175 28.79 4.39 -27.42
N ALA A 176 28.55 3.54 -26.41
CA ALA A 176 28.16 2.15 -26.60
C ALA A 176 26.73 1.99 -27.11
N THR A 177 25.81 2.86 -26.69
CA THR A 177 24.36 2.69 -26.94
C THR A 177 23.78 3.75 -27.88
N GLY A 178 24.38 4.94 -27.93
CA GLY A 178 23.82 6.10 -28.61
C GLY A 178 22.67 6.80 -27.88
N MET A 179 22.36 6.38 -26.65
CA MET A 179 21.30 6.94 -25.78
C MET A 179 21.80 8.18 -25.03
N ASP A 180 20.91 9.10 -24.64
CA ASP A 180 21.31 10.28 -23.86
C ASP A 180 21.23 9.96 -22.35
N VAL A 181 22.39 9.71 -21.76
CA VAL A 181 22.50 9.34 -20.34
C VAL A 181 22.97 10.55 -19.53
N SER A 182 22.38 10.81 -18.37
CA SER A 182 22.85 11.82 -17.41
C SER A 182 23.55 11.17 -16.21
N ASP A 183 24.68 11.75 -15.80
CA ASP A 183 25.45 11.41 -14.61
C ASP A 183 25.31 12.47 -13.50
N SER A 184 24.34 13.39 -13.64
CA SER A 184 24.08 14.38 -12.60
C SER A 184 23.49 13.68 -11.37
N PRO A 185 23.92 14.03 -10.14
CA PRO A 185 23.41 13.36 -8.93
C PRO A 185 21.90 13.38 -8.76
N ASP A 186 21.24 14.44 -9.26
CA ASP A 186 19.77 14.56 -9.22
C ASP A 186 19.07 13.56 -10.15
N ASP A 187 19.75 13.09 -11.20
CA ASP A 187 19.25 12.13 -12.18
C ASP A 187 19.56 10.67 -11.80
N LEU A 188 20.46 10.46 -10.82
CA LEU A 188 20.83 9.14 -10.29
C LEU A 188 20.00 8.80 -9.05
N THR A 189 18.67 8.83 -9.20
CA THR A 189 17.73 8.50 -8.12
C THR A 189 16.52 7.71 -8.63
N PRO A 190 15.86 6.90 -7.79
CA PRO A 190 14.61 6.24 -8.18
C PRO A 190 13.52 7.24 -8.60
N ALA A 191 13.46 8.41 -7.96
CA ALA A 191 12.53 9.47 -8.33
C ALA A 191 12.79 10.00 -9.76
N ALA A 192 14.05 10.13 -10.17
CA ALA A 192 14.41 10.51 -11.54
C ALA A 192 14.03 9.42 -12.55
N ILE A 193 14.27 8.13 -12.23
CA ILE A 193 13.83 7.01 -13.08
C ILE A 193 12.32 7.03 -13.28
N ALA A 194 11.54 7.22 -12.21
CA ALA A 194 10.09 7.29 -12.29
C ALA A 194 9.60 8.47 -13.17
N ALA A 195 10.36 9.57 -13.19
CA ALA A 195 10.07 10.77 -13.97
C ALA A 195 10.51 10.70 -15.45
N LEU A 196 11.31 9.71 -15.85
CA LEU A 196 11.72 9.51 -17.24
C LEU A 196 10.48 9.39 -18.15
N PRO A 197 10.52 9.92 -19.39
CA PRO A 197 9.42 9.75 -20.34
C PRO A 197 9.21 8.26 -20.66
N ALA A 198 7.96 7.87 -20.96
CA ALA A 198 7.69 6.52 -21.45
C ALA A 198 8.36 6.32 -22.83
N PRO A 199 8.86 5.10 -23.13
CA PRO A 199 9.55 4.84 -24.38
C PRO A 199 8.62 5.07 -25.57
N GLU A 200 9.13 5.75 -26.60
CA GLU A 200 8.37 6.07 -27.80
C GLU A 200 8.68 5.12 -28.95
N ARG A 201 7.64 4.59 -29.60
CA ARG A 201 7.82 3.94 -30.90
C ARG A 201 8.21 4.97 -31.96
N SER A 202 9.44 4.83 -32.47
CA SER A 202 9.87 5.59 -33.63
C SER A 202 9.00 5.25 -34.84
N THR A 203 8.37 6.26 -35.45
CA THR A 203 7.58 6.11 -36.69
C THR A 203 8.43 6.14 -37.96
N SER A 204 9.75 6.32 -37.81
CA SER A 204 10.73 6.34 -38.90
C SER A 204 11.52 5.04 -38.93
N THR A 205 11.62 4.42 -40.11
CA THR A 205 12.48 3.24 -40.33
C THR A 205 13.94 3.60 -40.02
N PRO A 206 14.57 2.99 -39.01
CA PRO A 206 15.97 3.27 -38.70
C PRO A 206 16.87 2.76 -39.82
N SER A 207 17.92 3.52 -40.12
CA SER A 207 18.95 3.10 -41.07
C SER A 207 19.89 2.10 -40.39
N ALA A 208 19.65 0.80 -40.57
CA ALA A 208 20.31 -0.35 -39.93
C ALA A 208 21.85 -0.50 -40.12
N SER A 209 22.55 0.49 -40.69
CA SER A 209 23.98 0.35 -41.03
C SER A 209 24.92 1.20 -40.16
N ALA A 210 24.40 1.98 -39.20
CA ALA A 210 25.23 2.93 -38.45
C ALA A 210 24.87 3.14 -36.96
N ALA A 211 23.86 2.45 -36.42
CA ALA A 211 23.56 2.53 -34.98
C ALA A 211 24.60 1.72 -34.15
N PRO A 212 24.91 2.12 -32.91
CA PRO A 212 25.80 1.33 -32.04
C PRO A 212 25.21 -0.04 -31.65
N ILE A 213 23.89 -0.14 -31.59
CA ILE A 213 23.13 -1.36 -31.25
C ILE A 213 22.39 -1.88 -32.49
N HIS A 214 22.47 -3.19 -32.76
CA HIS A 214 21.72 -3.87 -33.84
C HIS A 214 21.18 -5.24 -33.42
N PRO A 215 19.89 -5.54 -33.66
CA PRO A 215 18.86 -4.57 -34.07
C PRO A 215 18.55 -3.59 -32.92
N MET A 216 18.23 -2.36 -33.26
CA MET A 216 17.68 -1.40 -32.29
C MET A 216 16.27 -1.88 -31.89
N PRO A 217 15.97 -2.09 -30.59
CA PRO A 217 14.64 -2.54 -30.18
C PRO A 217 13.56 -1.53 -30.57
N GLU A 218 12.40 -2.05 -30.95
CA GLU A 218 11.17 -1.27 -31.11
C GLU A 218 10.34 -1.41 -29.82
N PRO A 219 10.23 -0.35 -28.99
CA PRO A 219 9.51 -0.43 -27.73
C PRO A 219 8.06 -0.90 -27.88
N ALA A 220 7.56 -1.60 -26.86
CA ALA A 220 6.16 -1.95 -26.78
C ALA A 220 5.27 -0.70 -26.63
N ALA A 221 3.96 -0.85 -26.89
CA ALA A 221 3.02 0.19 -26.51
C ALA A 221 2.92 0.25 -24.97
N PRO A 222 2.72 1.43 -24.35
CA PRO A 222 2.57 1.53 -22.91
C PRO A 222 1.44 0.64 -22.39
N LEU A 223 1.68 -0.03 -21.26
CA LEU A 223 0.69 -0.90 -20.61
C LEU A 223 -0.40 -0.06 -19.91
N GLU A 224 -1.43 0.31 -20.68
CA GLU A 224 -2.60 1.01 -20.14
C GLU A 224 -3.30 0.21 -19.03
N GLY A 225 -3.80 0.93 -18.02
CA GLY A 225 -4.51 0.32 -16.89
C GLY A 225 -3.60 -0.38 -15.88
N THR A 226 -2.28 -0.12 -15.90
CA THR A 226 -1.31 -0.58 -14.91
C THR A 226 -0.60 0.62 -14.26
N ILE A 227 -0.34 0.56 -12.96
CA ILE A 227 0.49 1.51 -12.23
C ILE A 227 1.48 0.77 -11.32
N ALA A 228 2.64 1.34 -11.07
CA ALA A 228 3.61 0.84 -10.10
C ALA A 228 3.78 1.80 -8.91
N LEU A 229 3.93 1.25 -7.71
CA LEU A 229 4.54 1.92 -6.58
C LEU A 229 5.93 1.31 -6.38
N SER A 230 6.93 2.14 -6.15
CA SER A 230 8.31 1.75 -5.84
C SER A 230 8.80 2.51 -4.63
N THR A 231 9.97 2.16 -4.08
CA THR A 231 10.62 2.97 -3.03
C THR A 231 11.83 3.76 -3.53
N ASP A 232 12.34 4.65 -2.67
CA ASP A 232 13.57 5.41 -2.87
C ASP A 232 14.85 4.62 -2.50
N ALA A 233 14.73 3.33 -2.14
CA ALA A 233 15.87 2.44 -1.97
C ALA A 233 16.57 2.20 -3.32
N ALA A 234 17.90 2.26 -3.34
CA ALA A 234 18.69 2.07 -4.55
C ALA A 234 18.48 0.68 -5.19
N GLY A 235 18.35 -0.36 -4.36
CA GLY A 235 18.06 -1.72 -4.82
C GLY A 235 16.70 -1.90 -5.51
N ASP A 236 15.81 -0.91 -5.51
CA ASP A 236 14.55 -0.98 -6.26
C ASP A 236 14.66 -0.39 -7.68
N ALA A 237 15.80 0.24 -8.01
CA ALA A 237 16.02 0.93 -9.27
C ALA A 237 15.82 0.03 -10.50
N ALA A 238 16.32 -1.21 -10.47
CA ALA A 238 16.20 -2.14 -11.60
C ALA A 238 14.75 -2.58 -11.87
N ALA A 239 14.01 -2.92 -10.81
CA ALA A 239 12.59 -3.24 -10.90
C ALA A 239 11.79 -2.02 -11.41
N LEU A 240 12.03 -0.84 -10.83
CA LEU A 240 11.38 0.40 -11.24
C LEU A 240 11.67 0.74 -12.72
N ALA A 241 12.93 0.66 -13.15
CA ALA A 241 13.34 0.91 -14.53
C ALA A 241 12.66 -0.07 -15.49
N THR A 242 12.60 -1.36 -15.13
CA THR A 242 11.89 -2.38 -15.90
C THR A 242 10.41 -2.04 -16.06
N ALA A 243 9.74 -1.57 -15.01
CA ALA A 243 8.35 -1.11 -15.10
C ALA A 243 8.19 0.13 -16.00
N ARG A 244 9.07 1.11 -15.86
CA ARG A 244 9.08 2.32 -16.72
C ARG A 244 9.36 1.98 -18.19
N ALA A 245 10.25 1.03 -18.47
CA ALA A 245 10.54 0.53 -19.81
C ALA A 245 9.36 -0.19 -20.46
N ALA A 246 8.46 -0.79 -19.67
CA ALA A 246 7.17 -1.31 -20.16
C ALA A 246 6.10 -0.21 -20.34
N GLY A 247 6.45 1.06 -20.08
CA GLY A 247 5.55 2.21 -20.15
C GLY A 247 4.59 2.33 -18.96
N VAL A 248 4.85 1.64 -17.84
CA VAL A 248 3.99 1.68 -16.64
C VAL A 248 4.30 2.96 -15.84
N PRO A 249 3.33 3.87 -15.58
CA PRO A 249 3.51 4.99 -14.66
C PRO A 249 3.90 4.51 -13.26
N ALA A 250 4.83 5.20 -12.61
CA ALA A 250 5.32 4.82 -11.28
C ALA A 250 5.31 5.99 -10.31
N THR A 251 5.02 5.70 -9.04
CA THR A 251 5.18 6.64 -7.91
C THR A 251 6.19 6.08 -6.92
N VAL A 252 7.10 6.92 -6.45
CA VAL A 252 8.17 6.55 -5.52
C VAL A 252 7.81 7.00 -4.11
N LEU A 253 7.89 6.07 -3.15
CA LEU A 253 7.67 6.31 -1.72
C LEU A 253 8.99 6.21 -0.94
N PRO A 254 9.12 6.83 0.23
CA PRO A 254 10.25 6.56 1.10
C PRO A 254 10.26 5.09 1.54
N ALA A 255 11.42 4.42 1.47
CA ALA A 255 11.54 3.01 1.86
C ALA A 255 11.15 2.76 3.33
N GLY A 256 11.40 3.73 4.21
CA GLY A 256 10.97 3.69 5.61
C GLY A 256 9.48 4.00 5.85
N ALA A 257 8.73 4.32 4.81
CA ALA A 257 7.30 4.68 4.86
C ALA A 257 6.60 4.23 3.55
N ALA A 258 6.74 2.95 3.21
CA ALA A 258 6.22 2.38 1.96
C ALA A 258 4.69 2.15 1.96
N ASP A 259 4.00 2.39 3.08
CA ASP A 259 2.55 2.24 3.14
C ASP A 259 1.83 3.30 2.29
N PRO A 260 1.10 2.91 1.23
CA PRO A 260 0.37 3.86 0.39
C PRO A 260 -0.72 4.62 1.17
N LEU A 261 -1.32 4.04 2.21
CA LEU A 261 -2.34 4.70 3.04
C LEU A 261 -1.77 5.89 3.83
N GLY A 262 -0.45 5.90 4.05
CA GLY A 262 0.27 7.00 4.70
C GLY A 262 0.69 8.13 3.75
N SER A 263 0.45 8.02 2.45
CA SER A 263 0.99 8.94 1.44
C SER A 263 -0.09 9.55 0.55
N THR A 264 -0.37 10.85 0.74
CA THR A 264 -1.25 11.63 -0.16
C THR A 264 -0.82 11.52 -1.63
N ALA A 265 0.49 11.44 -1.89
CA ALA A 265 0.99 11.28 -3.26
C ALA A 265 0.65 9.90 -3.84
N ALA A 266 0.79 8.82 -3.06
CA ALA A 266 0.38 7.47 -3.50
C ALA A 266 -1.13 7.37 -3.71
N ILE A 267 -1.91 7.88 -2.74
CA ILE A 267 -3.38 7.90 -2.79
C ILE A 267 -3.85 8.63 -4.06
N GLY A 268 -3.33 9.83 -4.30
CA GLY A 268 -3.64 10.61 -5.50
C GLY A 268 -3.25 9.88 -6.79
N ALA A 269 -2.03 9.32 -6.85
CA ALA A 269 -1.55 8.61 -8.04
C ALA A 269 -2.37 7.35 -8.35
N LEU A 270 -2.71 6.54 -7.34
CA LEU A 270 -3.54 5.34 -7.51
C LEU A 270 -4.97 5.71 -7.94
N HIS A 271 -5.55 6.75 -7.32
CA HIS A 271 -6.88 7.24 -7.66
C HIS A 271 -6.95 7.76 -9.09
N ASP A 272 -6.02 8.63 -9.48
CA ASP A 272 -5.99 9.25 -10.80
C ASP A 272 -5.69 8.24 -11.91
N ALA A 273 -4.87 7.22 -11.62
CA ALA A 273 -4.57 6.18 -12.58
C ALA A 273 -5.79 5.31 -12.92
N GLY A 274 -6.69 5.07 -11.95
CA GLY A 274 -7.85 4.18 -12.12
C GLY A 274 -7.46 2.80 -12.70
N ALA A 275 -6.25 2.34 -12.36
CA ALA A 275 -5.63 1.16 -12.94
C ALA A 275 -6.33 -0.12 -12.47
N ALA A 276 -6.42 -1.11 -13.36
CA ALA A 276 -6.94 -2.43 -13.00
C ALA A 276 -5.86 -3.28 -12.30
N SER A 277 -4.58 -2.97 -12.55
CA SER A 277 -3.43 -3.68 -12.03
C SER A 277 -2.47 -2.72 -11.33
N THR A 278 -2.00 -3.09 -10.14
CA THR A 278 -1.00 -2.33 -9.39
C THR A 278 0.20 -3.21 -9.07
N LEU A 279 1.41 -2.75 -9.39
CA LEU A 279 2.66 -3.38 -8.98
C LEU A 279 3.22 -2.69 -7.75
N LEU A 280 3.60 -3.45 -6.73
CA LEU A 280 4.38 -2.97 -5.59
C LEU A 280 5.81 -3.49 -5.76
N LEU A 281 6.75 -2.60 -6.04
CA LEU A 281 8.12 -2.92 -6.41
C LEU A 281 9.06 -2.52 -5.27
N GLY A 282 9.55 -3.51 -4.52
CA GLY A 282 10.55 -3.30 -3.48
C GLY A 282 10.29 -4.08 -2.20
N GLU A 283 11.37 -4.42 -1.51
CA GLU A 283 11.36 -5.22 -0.27
C GLU A 283 10.43 -4.62 0.79
N ALA A 284 10.43 -3.29 0.94
CA ALA A 284 9.68 -2.61 1.99
C ALA A 284 8.16 -2.87 1.92
N PHE A 285 7.60 -3.11 0.72
CA PHE A 285 6.19 -3.45 0.56
C PHE A 285 5.85 -4.84 1.12
N GLY A 286 6.83 -5.72 1.31
CA GLY A 286 6.65 -7.03 1.94
C GLY A 286 6.27 -6.95 3.42
N THR A 287 6.35 -5.77 4.03
CA THR A 287 5.91 -5.50 5.41
C THR A 287 4.44 -5.10 5.52
N LEU A 288 3.75 -4.87 4.40
CA LEU A 288 2.33 -4.52 4.40
C LEU A 288 1.49 -5.73 4.86
N PRO A 289 0.65 -5.60 5.90
CA PRO A 289 -0.16 -6.70 6.39
C PRO A 289 -1.18 -7.21 5.36
N ASP A 290 -1.83 -6.29 4.62
CA ASP A 290 -2.74 -6.59 3.51
C ASP A 290 -2.51 -5.59 2.35
N PRO A 291 -1.59 -5.89 1.41
CA PRO A 291 -1.29 -5.00 0.29
C PRO A 291 -2.46 -4.85 -0.70
N ASP A 292 -3.30 -5.88 -0.83
CA ASP A 292 -4.46 -5.86 -1.72
C ASP A 292 -5.50 -4.85 -1.21
N TRP A 293 -5.82 -4.90 0.08
CA TRP A 293 -6.70 -3.93 0.71
C TRP A 293 -6.10 -2.53 0.70
N ALA A 294 -4.82 -2.36 1.07
CA ALA A 294 -4.17 -1.06 1.12
C ALA A 294 -4.21 -0.34 -0.23
N VAL A 295 -3.94 -1.05 -1.33
CA VAL A 295 -4.03 -0.48 -2.69
C VAL A 295 -5.46 -0.13 -3.06
N ARG A 296 -6.45 -1.01 -2.81
CA ARG A 296 -7.85 -0.71 -3.13
C ARG A 296 -8.37 0.50 -2.36
N THR A 297 -8.00 0.61 -1.09
CA THR A 297 -8.38 1.73 -0.21
C THR A 297 -7.71 3.02 -0.66
N ALA A 298 -6.41 3.02 -0.96
CA ALA A 298 -5.71 4.17 -1.51
C ALA A 298 -6.30 4.63 -2.86
N ALA A 299 -6.66 3.69 -3.74
CA ALA A 299 -7.27 3.98 -5.03
C ALA A 299 -8.66 4.65 -4.93
N THR A 300 -9.33 4.61 -3.76
CA THR A 300 -10.55 5.40 -3.55
C THR A 300 -10.31 6.90 -3.61
N GLY A 301 -9.07 7.35 -3.37
CA GLY A 301 -8.70 8.76 -3.30
C GLY A 301 -9.26 9.50 -2.08
N PHE A 302 -9.97 8.80 -1.18
CA PHE A 302 -10.56 9.41 -0.01
C PHE A 302 -9.49 9.63 1.07
N GLU A 303 -9.32 10.87 1.52
CA GLU A 303 -8.47 11.18 2.66
C GLU A 303 -9.31 11.44 3.92
N LEU A 304 -8.86 10.90 5.06
CA LEU A 304 -9.42 11.21 6.36
C LEU A 304 -9.21 12.69 6.72
N PRO A 305 -10.04 13.27 7.61
CA PRO A 305 -9.80 14.61 8.14
C PRO A 305 -8.37 14.77 8.65
N GLY A 306 -7.61 15.68 8.05
CA GLY A 306 -6.17 15.87 8.29
C GLY A 306 -5.24 15.39 7.16
N GLY A 307 -5.76 14.74 6.10
CA GLY A 307 -5.00 14.16 4.97
C GLY A 307 -4.89 12.63 5.08
N GLY A 308 -4.25 11.93 4.15
CA GLY A 308 -3.91 10.49 4.29
C GLY A 308 -5.07 9.56 4.68
N GLN A 309 -4.76 8.32 5.06
CA GLN A 309 -5.78 7.33 5.43
C GLN A 309 -5.54 6.63 6.79
N HIS A 310 -4.42 6.91 7.47
CA HIS A 310 -4.18 6.49 8.85
C HIS A 310 -4.73 7.48 9.89
N LEU A 311 -5.06 6.97 11.08
CA LEU A 311 -5.61 7.77 12.17
C LEU A 311 -4.51 8.27 13.11
N PHE A 312 -3.82 7.41 13.86
CA PHE A 312 -2.99 7.86 14.99
C PHE A 312 -1.54 8.21 14.64
N ALA A 313 -1.08 7.92 13.42
CA ALA A 313 0.31 8.13 12.99
C ALA A 313 0.81 9.56 13.27
N ASP A 314 0.11 10.57 12.76
CA ASP A 314 0.51 11.98 12.79
C ASP A 314 -0.60 12.91 13.30
N ARG A 315 -1.70 12.36 13.86
CA ARG A 315 -2.85 13.17 14.34
C ARG A 315 -3.19 12.98 15.78
N LEU A 316 -3.62 14.08 16.40
CA LEU A 316 -4.29 14.08 17.68
C LEU A 316 -5.78 14.34 17.45
N TYR A 317 -6.64 13.43 17.88
CA TYR A 317 -8.09 13.61 17.81
C TYR A 317 -8.58 14.32 19.07
N VAL A 318 -9.45 15.32 18.91
CA VAL A 318 -10.09 16.02 20.03
C VAL A 318 -11.60 15.98 19.85
N ALA A 319 -12.29 15.24 20.71
CA ALA A 319 -13.69 14.91 20.58
C ALA A 319 -14.60 15.69 21.54
N LEU A 320 -15.80 16.03 21.06
CA LEU A 320 -16.94 16.31 21.92
C LEU A 320 -17.79 15.04 22.06
N TYR A 321 -18.13 14.70 23.30
CA TYR A 321 -18.94 13.53 23.63
C TYR A 321 -20.41 13.88 23.86
N GLY A 322 -21.30 12.99 23.41
CA GLY A 322 -22.63 12.87 24.00
C GLY A 322 -23.74 12.41 23.06
N ALA A 323 -24.97 12.42 23.57
CA ALA A 323 -26.15 12.02 22.80
C ALA A 323 -26.88 13.23 22.18
N PRO A 324 -27.26 13.19 20.89
CA PRO A 324 -28.00 14.27 20.25
C PRO A 324 -29.29 14.65 20.99
N GLU A 325 -29.45 15.95 21.23
CA GLU A 325 -30.62 16.55 21.88
C GLU A 325 -30.83 16.13 23.35
N VAL A 326 -29.81 15.53 24.00
CA VAL A 326 -29.87 15.11 25.40
C VAL A 326 -28.71 15.74 26.20
N PRO A 327 -28.84 16.99 26.68
CA PRO A 327 -27.78 17.73 27.37
C PRO A 327 -27.14 17.01 28.57
N VAL A 328 -27.91 16.18 29.26
CA VAL A 328 -27.43 15.43 30.44
C VAL A 328 -26.48 14.27 30.09
N LEU A 329 -26.36 13.93 28.81
CA LEU A 329 -25.49 12.86 28.32
C LEU A 329 -24.24 13.41 27.61
N GLY A 330 -23.83 14.63 27.92
CA GLY A 330 -22.59 15.24 27.42
C GLY A 330 -22.81 16.48 26.56
N VAL A 331 -21.74 17.26 26.43
CA VAL A 331 -21.73 18.57 25.76
C VAL A 331 -22.19 18.57 24.32
N LEU A 332 -22.13 17.45 23.60
CA LEU A 332 -22.66 17.33 22.25
C LEU A 332 -24.18 17.59 22.22
N GLY A 333 -24.91 17.14 23.24
CA GLY A 333 -26.37 17.24 23.32
C GLY A 333 -26.93 18.62 23.65
N GLU A 334 -26.06 19.60 23.93
CA GLU A 334 -26.45 20.94 24.41
C GLU A 334 -26.87 21.92 23.30
N GLN A 335 -26.57 21.60 22.04
CA GLN A 335 -26.77 22.50 20.91
C GLN A 335 -27.23 21.77 19.64
N ASP A 336 -27.56 22.53 18.58
CA ASP A 336 -27.90 21.98 17.27
C ASP A 336 -26.66 21.55 16.47
N VAL A 337 -26.87 20.94 15.29
CA VAL A 337 -25.78 20.38 14.46
C VAL A 337 -24.74 21.45 14.09
N PRO A 338 -25.09 22.62 13.51
CA PRO A 338 -24.08 23.63 13.17
C PRO A 338 -23.28 24.12 14.37
N ALA A 339 -23.95 24.35 15.51
CA ALA A 339 -23.27 24.77 16.73
C ALA A 339 -22.37 23.66 17.31
N THR A 340 -22.76 22.39 17.17
CA THR A 340 -21.94 21.24 17.57
C THR A 340 -20.64 21.18 16.78
N ILE A 341 -20.72 21.33 15.45
CA ILE A 341 -19.53 21.35 14.58
C ILE A 341 -18.60 22.50 14.93
N GLU A 342 -19.15 23.71 15.13
CA GLU A 342 -18.32 24.86 15.49
C GLU A 342 -17.68 24.71 16.88
N ARG A 343 -18.41 24.14 17.84
CA ARG A 343 -17.87 23.86 19.18
C ARG A 343 -16.74 22.84 19.10
N ALA A 344 -16.91 21.74 18.34
CA ALA A 344 -15.86 20.72 18.18
C ALA A 344 -14.58 21.30 17.57
N ARG A 345 -14.72 22.13 16.54
CA ARG A 345 -13.59 22.84 15.92
C ARG A 345 -12.92 23.82 16.88
N THR A 346 -13.71 24.54 17.68
CA THR A 346 -13.20 25.49 18.68
C THR A 346 -12.40 24.75 19.76
N THR A 347 -12.95 23.66 20.32
CA THR A 347 -12.28 22.86 21.35
C THR A 347 -10.98 22.24 20.81
N ALA A 348 -11.00 21.69 19.59
CA ALA A 348 -9.81 21.13 18.96
C ALA A 348 -8.74 22.20 18.69
N ALA A 349 -9.12 23.41 18.30
CA ALA A 349 -8.18 24.49 18.01
C ALA A 349 -7.29 24.89 19.21
N GLU A 350 -7.71 24.60 20.44
CA GLU A 350 -6.91 24.85 21.65
C GLU A 350 -5.64 23.97 21.71
N TYR A 351 -5.63 22.83 21.01
CA TYR A 351 -4.49 21.90 20.96
C TYR A 351 -3.50 22.18 19.83
N ALA A 352 -3.90 22.92 18.78
CA ALA A 352 -3.09 23.09 17.57
C ALA A 352 -1.73 23.78 17.80
N GLY A 353 -1.59 24.55 18.88
CA GLY A 353 -0.32 25.16 19.28
C GLY A 353 0.50 24.37 20.30
N LEU A 354 0.04 23.17 20.67
CA LEU A 354 0.58 22.35 21.76
C LEU A 354 1.24 21.05 21.29
N THR A 355 1.10 20.69 20.02
CA THR A 355 1.68 19.50 19.39
C THR A 355 2.07 19.79 17.94
N ASP A 356 3.03 19.02 17.41
CA ASP A 356 3.40 19.04 15.99
C ASP A 356 2.46 18.15 15.15
N ARG A 357 1.60 17.35 15.81
CA ARG A 357 0.59 16.51 15.16
C ARG A 357 -0.54 17.34 14.57
N THR A 358 -1.14 16.86 13.49
CA THR A 358 -2.36 17.44 12.93
C THR A 358 -3.52 17.23 13.89
N VAL A 359 -4.07 18.31 14.45
CA VAL A 359 -5.21 18.20 15.37
C VAL A 359 -6.51 18.06 14.59
N VAL A 360 -7.25 16.98 14.84
CA VAL A 360 -8.49 16.64 14.14
C VAL A 360 -9.70 16.80 15.09
N PRO A 361 -10.63 17.74 14.81
CA PRO A 361 -11.87 17.83 15.57
C PRO A 361 -12.71 16.56 15.35
N THR A 362 -13.35 16.10 16.42
CA THR A 362 -14.08 14.83 16.43
C THR A 362 -15.42 14.95 17.16
N LEU A 363 -16.40 14.14 16.76
CA LEU A 363 -17.63 13.91 17.52
C LEU A 363 -17.66 12.46 17.97
N GLU A 364 -17.89 12.23 19.25
CA GLU A 364 -18.17 10.92 19.79
C GLU A 364 -19.65 10.88 20.19
N ILE A 365 -20.45 10.21 19.37
CA ILE A 365 -21.92 10.30 19.40
C ILE A 365 -22.49 9.01 19.98
N ILE A 366 -23.17 9.11 21.13
CA ILE A 366 -23.88 7.98 21.72
C ILE A 366 -25.07 7.63 20.82
N ALA A 367 -24.99 6.48 20.15
CA ALA A 367 -26.02 5.99 19.25
C ALA A 367 -26.99 5.03 19.94
N THR A 368 -26.51 4.28 20.94
CA THR A 368 -27.38 3.47 21.80
C THR A 368 -27.17 3.92 23.24
N VAL A 369 -28.27 4.21 23.95
CA VAL A 369 -28.22 4.80 25.29
C VAL A 369 -28.72 3.79 26.31
N ALA A 370 -27.90 3.48 27.31
CA ALA A 370 -28.28 2.62 28.43
C ALA A 370 -29.59 3.08 29.10
N ALA A 371 -30.53 2.15 29.31
CA ALA A 371 -31.87 2.46 29.79
C ALA A 371 -32.16 1.79 31.14
N GLY A 372 -32.67 2.56 32.11
CA GLY A 372 -33.03 2.03 33.44
C GLY A 372 -34.18 1.02 33.45
N ASP A 373 -34.98 1.01 32.39
CA ASP A 373 -36.11 0.10 32.17
C ASP A 373 -35.97 -0.62 30.82
N ALA A 374 -36.58 -1.80 30.72
CA ALA A 374 -36.63 -2.56 29.48
C ALA A 374 -37.43 -1.81 28.40
N GLY A 375 -36.82 -1.62 27.24
CA GLY A 375 -37.51 -1.25 26.00
C GLY A 375 -38.34 -2.40 25.42
N ASP A 376 -38.87 -2.20 24.20
CA ASP A 376 -39.74 -3.16 23.53
C ASP A 376 -39.05 -4.52 23.24
N ASP A 377 -37.73 -4.52 23.10
CA ASP A 377 -36.90 -5.70 22.86
C ASP A 377 -36.29 -6.30 24.14
N GLY A 378 -36.49 -5.64 25.30
CA GLY A 378 -36.03 -6.09 26.60
C GLY A 378 -34.54 -5.95 26.85
N ASN A 379 -33.79 -5.25 25.99
CA ASN A 379 -32.32 -5.18 26.07
C ASN A 379 -31.79 -4.11 27.06
N PHE A 380 -32.62 -3.20 27.58
CA PHE A 380 -32.19 -2.09 28.46
C PHE A 380 -31.20 -1.12 27.78
N SER A 381 -31.41 -0.88 26.50
CA SER A 381 -30.76 0.12 25.65
C SER A 381 -31.83 0.79 24.79
N ASN A 382 -31.68 2.09 24.52
CA ASN A 382 -32.49 2.85 23.59
C ASN A 382 -31.65 3.21 22.36
N GLU A 383 -31.99 2.63 21.21
CA GLU A 383 -31.28 2.84 19.95
C GLU A 383 -31.79 4.11 19.24
N LEU A 384 -30.90 5.04 18.92
CA LEU A 384 -31.22 6.15 18.04
C LEU A 384 -31.32 5.65 16.60
N ALA A 385 -32.39 6.04 15.89
CA ALA A 385 -32.49 5.76 14.46
C ALA A 385 -31.35 6.43 13.68
N THR A 386 -30.82 5.75 12.65
CA THR A 386 -29.72 6.27 11.81
C THR A 386 -30.04 7.66 11.24
N SER A 387 -31.29 7.93 10.88
CA SER A 387 -31.75 9.23 10.38
C SER A 387 -31.59 10.40 11.36
N ARG A 388 -31.40 10.14 12.66
CA ARG A 388 -31.06 11.16 13.66
C ARG A 388 -29.55 11.44 13.73
N LEU A 389 -28.73 10.49 13.29
CA LEU A 389 -27.27 10.57 13.31
C LEU A 389 -26.71 11.11 11.99
N GLU A 390 -27.36 10.79 10.86
CA GLU A 390 -26.96 11.24 9.51
C GLU A 390 -26.68 12.75 9.41
N PRO A 391 -27.52 13.66 9.97
CA PRO A 391 -27.23 15.10 9.90
C PRO A 391 -25.92 15.50 10.58
N TYR A 392 -25.53 14.84 11.67
CA TYR A 392 -24.26 15.10 12.36
C TYR A 392 -23.09 14.56 11.55
N ILE A 393 -23.21 13.34 11.02
CA ILE A 393 -22.16 12.67 10.25
C ILE A 393 -21.87 13.42 8.95
N ASP A 394 -22.91 13.82 8.22
CA ASP A 394 -22.75 14.54 6.95
C ASP A 394 -22.16 15.93 7.18
N ALA A 395 -22.63 16.66 8.21
CA ALA A 395 -22.05 17.95 8.58
C ALA A 395 -20.59 17.83 9.07
N ALA A 396 -20.25 16.71 9.73
CA ALA A 396 -18.88 16.43 10.16
C ALA A 396 -17.96 16.17 8.97
N ALA A 397 -18.41 15.34 8.01
CA ALA A 397 -17.67 15.08 6.78
C ALA A 397 -17.37 16.37 6.01
N ASP A 398 -18.38 17.23 5.80
CA ASP A 398 -18.23 18.51 5.11
C ASP A 398 -17.28 19.49 5.82
N ALA A 399 -17.15 19.37 7.15
CA ALA A 399 -16.36 20.27 7.98
C ALA A 399 -14.95 19.75 8.32
N GLY A 400 -14.57 18.56 7.83
CA GLY A 400 -13.31 17.92 8.20
C GLY A 400 -13.27 17.52 9.68
N VAL A 401 -14.39 16.99 10.17
CA VAL A 401 -14.56 16.47 11.53
C VAL A 401 -14.74 14.95 11.47
N TYR A 402 -14.02 14.22 12.31
CA TYR A 402 -14.16 12.76 12.40
C TYR A 402 -15.36 12.40 13.30
N VAL A 403 -15.97 11.22 13.10
CA VAL A 403 -17.08 10.76 13.94
C VAL A 403 -16.78 9.38 14.50
N VAL A 404 -17.10 9.17 15.77
CA VAL A 404 -17.11 7.87 16.42
C VAL A 404 -18.53 7.60 16.93
N ILE A 405 -19.10 6.46 16.58
CA ILE A 405 -20.40 6.00 17.07
C ILE A 405 -20.18 5.20 18.35
N ASP A 406 -20.76 5.64 19.46
CA ASP A 406 -20.65 4.98 20.76
C ASP A 406 -21.88 4.10 21.06
N LEU A 407 -21.60 2.88 21.54
CA LEU A 407 -22.61 1.88 21.86
C LEU A 407 -22.64 1.59 23.37
N GLN A 408 -23.84 1.74 23.96
CA GLN A 408 -24.17 1.33 25.32
C GLN A 408 -25.19 0.19 25.28
N PRO A 409 -24.75 -1.09 25.25
CA PRO A 409 -25.59 -2.19 24.78
C PRO A 409 -26.66 -2.68 25.74
N GLY A 410 -26.60 -2.30 27.02
CA GLY A 410 -27.43 -2.95 28.02
C GLY A 410 -27.16 -4.45 28.04
N ARG A 411 -28.21 -5.27 27.88
CA ARG A 411 -28.18 -6.73 27.96
C ARG A 411 -28.00 -7.44 26.61
N THR A 412 -27.91 -6.72 25.50
CA THR A 412 -27.54 -7.33 24.21
C THR A 412 -26.03 -7.38 24.04
N ASP A 413 -25.53 -8.12 23.06
CA ASP A 413 -24.12 -8.08 22.66
C ASP A 413 -23.81 -6.90 21.73
N PHE A 414 -22.54 -6.46 21.71
CA PHE A 414 -22.10 -5.33 20.91
C PHE A 414 -22.26 -5.54 19.40
N LEU A 415 -22.02 -6.75 18.90
CA LEU A 415 -22.11 -7.04 17.46
C LEU A 415 -23.55 -6.84 16.96
N THR A 416 -24.55 -7.26 17.74
CA THR A 416 -25.96 -7.05 17.44
C THR A 416 -26.27 -5.57 17.26
N GLN A 417 -25.75 -4.69 18.13
CA GLN A 417 -25.96 -3.24 17.99
C GLN A 417 -25.13 -2.60 16.88
N ALA A 418 -23.86 -2.97 16.73
CA ALA A 418 -23.00 -2.42 15.69
C ALA A 418 -23.62 -2.62 14.28
N LYS A 419 -24.25 -3.78 14.04
CA LYS A 419 -24.97 -4.08 12.80
C LYS A 419 -26.19 -3.20 12.53
N LEU A 420 -26.80 -2.59 13.55
CA LEU A 420 -27.88 -1.61 13.35
C LEU A 420 -27.37 -0.33 12.68
N TYR A 421 -26.07 -0.05 12.82
CA TYR A 421 -25.41 1.14 12.31
C TYR A 421 -24.43 0.84 11.16
N GLU A 422 -24.50 -0.35 10.55
CA GLU A 422 -23.62 -0.76 9.45
C GLU A 422 -23.62 0.28 8.31
N SER A 423 -24.78 0.84 7.96
CA SER A 423 -24.87 1.86 6.90
C SER A 423 -24.12 3.16 7.24
N LEU A 424 -23.92 3.47 8.52
CA LEU A 424 -23.14 4.62 8.97
C LEU A 424 -21.66 4.26 9.08
N LEU A 425 -21.33 3.08 9.58
CA LEU A 425 -19.95 2.56 9.68
C LEU A 425 -19.32 2.33 8.30
N ALA A 426 -20.15 2.10 7.27
CA ALA A 426 -19.72 2.06 5.87
C ALA A 426 -19.32 3.43 5.29
N LYS A 427 -19.49 4.54 6.01
CA LYS A 427 -18.96 5.87 5.62
C LYS A 427 -17.50 5.98 6.07
N PRO A 428 -16.58 6.51 5.25
CA PRO A 428 -15.14 6.43 5.50
C PRO A 428 -14.67 7.15 6.79
N ASN A 429 -15.30 8.27 7.16
CA ASN A 429 -14.94 9.09 8.34
C ASN A 429 -15.70 8.74 9.64
N VAL A 430 -16.25 7.52 9.74
CA VAL A 430 -17.01 7.05 10.91
C VAL A 430 -16.35 5.83 11.53
N GLY A 431 -15.93 5.93 12.79
CA GLY A 431 -15.43 4.85 13.65
C GLY A 431 -16.48 4.34 14.64
N LEU A 432 -16.07 3.40 15.50
CA LEU A 432 -16.94 2.71 16.45
C LEU A 432 -16.32 2.71 17.86
N ALA A 433 -17.09 3.06 18.87
CA ALA A 433 -16.74 2.91 20.28
C ALA A 433 -17.62 1.86 20.94
N LEU A 434 -17.00 0.98 21.72
CA LEU A 434 -17.70 0.07 22.61
C LEU A 434 -17.58 0.62 24.02
N ASP A 435 -18.71 0.70 24.73
CA ASP A 435 -18.74 1.09 26.13
C ASP A 435 -19.09 -0.09 27.06
N PRO A 436 -18.08 -0.86 27.53
CA PRO A 436 -18.29 -2.00 28.41
C PRO A 436 -18.98 -1.66 29.73
N GLU A 437 -18.95 -0.40 30.20
CA GLU A 437 -19.57 -0.05 31.48
C GLU A 437 -21.09 -0.28 31.46
N TRP A 438 -21.69 -0.19 30.27
CA TRP A 438 -23.11 -0.39 30.01
C TRP A 438 -23.43 -1.79 29.49
N ARG A 439 -22.46 -2.71 29.49
CA ARG A 439 -22.70 -4.09 29.09
C ARG A 439 -23.10 -4.96 30.28
N LEU A 440 -24.40 -5.29 30.37
CA LEU A 440 -25.05 -6.02 31.45
C LEU A 440 -25.19 -7.52 31.17
N ALA A 441 -25.03 -8.33 32.21
CA ALA A 441 -25.51 -9.70 32.24
C ALA A 441 -27.07 -9.79 32.32
N PRO A 442 -27.68 -10.96 32.07
CA PRO A 442 -29.15 -11.09 31.98
C PRO A 442 -29.98 -10.60 33.19
N ASP A 443 -29.42 -10.61 34.40
CA ASP A 443 -30.12 -10.21 35.64
C ASP A 443 -29.61 -8.88 36.23
N GLU A 444 -28.64 -8.26 35.55
CA GLU A 444 -27.96 -7.05 35.99
C GLU A 444 -28.74 -5.78 35.64
N LYS A 445 -28.42 -4.68 36.34
CA LYS A 445 -29.09 -3.39 36.17
C LYS A 445 -28.09 -2.24 36.13
N HIS A 446 -28.33 -1.28 35.25
CA HIS A 446 -27.56 -0.04 35.21
C HIS A 446 -27.55 0.67 36.57
N LEU A 447 -26.45 1.38 36.85
CA LEU A 447 -26.22 2.15 38.07
C LEU A 447 -26.20 1.33 39.38
N THR A 448 -26.27 -0.01 39.30
CA THR A 448 -26.12 -0.91 40.46
C THR A 448 -24.73 -1.56 40.48
N GLN A 449 -24.19 -1.87 39.30
CA GLN A 449 -22.84 -2.35 39.07
C GLN A 449 -22.33 -1.78 37.74
N ILE A 450 -21.02 -1.88 37.53
CA ILE A 450 -20.38 -1.57 36.25
C ILE A 450 -20.39 -2.84 35.41
N GLY A 451 -20.72 -2.71 34.13
CA GLY A 451 -20.72 -3.79 33.16
C GLY A 451 -19.33 -4.31 32.82
N SER A 452 -19.33 -5.38 32.01
CA SER A 452 -18.09 -5.97 31.51
C SER A 452 -18.31 -6.66 30.16
N VAL A 453 -17.23 -6.76 29.39
CA VAL A 453 -17.18 -7.49 28.12
C VAL A 453 -15.93 -8.35 28.09
N SER A 454 -16.01 -9.49 27.41
CA SER A 454 -14.82 -10.32 27.17
C SER A 454 -14.07 -9.87 25.91
N ALA A 455 -12.76 -10.07 25.89
CA ALA A 455 -11.97 -9.90 24.67
C ALA A 455 -12.53 -10.71 23.48
N GLN A 456 -13.14 -11.88 23.72
CA GLN A 456 -13.78 -12.66 22.66
C GLN A 456 -14.95 -11.92 21.98
N GLU A 457 -15.78 -11.22 22.76
CA GLU A 457 -16.89 -10.44 22.20
C GLU A 457 -16.37 -9.20 21.46
N ILE A 458 -15.33 -8.54 21.99
CA ILE A 458 -14.64 -7.45 21.29
C ILE A 458 -14.10 -7.95 19.95
N ASN A 459 -13.40 -9.08 19.94
CA ASN A 459 -12.80 -9.64 18.72
C ASN A 459 -13.88 -10.04 17.70
N THR A 460 -15.03 -10.52 18.17
CA THR A 460 -16.19 -10.80 17.30
C THR A 460 -16.70 -9.53 16.60
N VAL A 461 -16.62 -8.37 17.26
CA VAL A 461 -16.95 -7.07 16.66
C VAL A 461 -15.84 -6.58 15.74
N SER A 462 -14.57 -6.71 16.13
CA SER A 462 -13.44 -6.28 15.30
C SER A 462 -13.37 -7.09 14.00
N ASP A 463 -13.56 -8.41 14.05
CA ASP A 463 -13.58 -9.26 12.85
C ASP A 463 -14.66 -8.78 11.86
N TRP A 464 -15.87 -8.52 12.37
CA TRP A 464 -16.97 -8.04 11.54
C TRP A 464 -16.73 -6.63 10.98
N LEU A 465 -16.14 -5.73 11.78
CA LEU A 465 -15.84 -4.37 11.35
C LEU A 465 -14.70 -4.34 10.33
N ALA A 466 -13.65 -5.14 10.53
CA ALA A 466 -12.57 -5.32 9.56
C ALA A 466 -13.09 -5.88 8.24
N ASP A 467 -13.96 -6.90 8.27
CA ASP A 467 -14.63 -7.44 7.07
C ASP A 467 -15.46 -6.37 6.33
N LEU A 468 -16.12 -5.47 7.05
CA LEU A 468 -16.85 -4.35 6.47
C LEU A 468 -15.90 -3.36 5.79
N VAL A 469 -14.81 -2.98 6.48
CA VAL A 469 -13.81 -2.03 5.98
C VAL A 469 -13.10 -2.57 4.74
N ASN A 470 -12.69 -3.84 4.76
CA ASN A 470 -12.01 -4.48 3.65
C ASN A 470 -12.93 -4.61 2.42
N ARG A 471 -14.18 -5.06 2.62
CA ARG A 471 -15.17 -5.24 1.55
C ARG A 471 -15.53 -3.93 0.86
N GLU A 472 -15.66 -2.85 1.62
CA GLU A 472 -16.05 -1.53 1.10
C GLU A 472 -14.84 -0.66 0.72
N SER A 473 -13.61 -1.20 0.81
CA SER A 473 -12.34 -0.50 0.54
C SER A 473 -12.23 0.83 1.32
N LEU A 474 -12.61 0.80 2.59
CA LEU A 474 -12.61 1.99 3.45
C LEU A 474 -11.23 2.21 4.08
N PRO A 475 -10.88 3.49 4.40
CA PRO A 475 -9.77 3.77 5.31
C PRO A 475 -9.94 3.04 6.64
N PRO A 476 -8.83 2.74 7.34
CA PRO A 476 -8.90 2.15 8.66
C PRO A 476 -9.83 2.89 9.62
N LYS A 477 -10.48 2.14 10.52
CA LYS A 477 -11.47 2.68 11.46
C LYS A 477 -10.91 2.86 12.84
N MET A 478 -11.24 4.00 13.44
CA MET A 478 -11.01 4.21 14.85
C MET A 478 -11.93 3.25 15.62
N PHE A 479 -11.34 2.31 16.36
CA PHE A 479 -12.07 1.37 17.18
C PHE A 479 -11.75 1.59 18.66
N VAL A 480 -12.69 2.24 19.37
CA VAL A 480 -12.49 2.72 20.73
C VAL A 480 -13.04 1.72 21.74
N LEU A 481 -12.23 1.40 22.74
CA LEU A 481 -12.62 0.58 23.88
C LEU A 481 -12.61 1.44 25.14
N HIS A 482 -13.79 1.82 25.65
CA HIS A 482 -13.88 2.56 26.90
C HIS A 482 -13.47 1.69 28.08
N GLN A 483 -12.61 2.23 28.94
CA GLN A 483 -12.14 1.51 30.11
C GLN A 483 -11.67 2.47 31.20
N PHE A 484 -12.21 2.34 32.41
CA PHE A 484 -11.65 3.00 33.61
C PHE A 484 -11.45 2.03 34.79
N ARG A 485 -11.80 0.75 34.61
CA ARG A 485 -11.45 -0.36 35.50
C ARG A 485 -10.94 -1.54 34.69
N LEU A 486 -9.95 -2.25 35.23
CA LEU A 486 -9.36 -3.40 34.54
C LEU A 486 -10.37 -4.54 34.29
N ASP A 487 -11.37 -4.69 35.15
CA ASP A 487 -12.39 -5.74 35.05
C ASP A 487 -13.51 -5.44 34.03
N MET A 488 -13.55 -4.25 33.43
CA MET A 488 -14.50 -3.93 32.36
C MET A 488 -14.21 -4.71 31.07
N ILE A 489 -12.94 -5.04 30.81
CA ILE A 489 -12.52 -5.85 29.66
C ILE A 489 -11.82 -7.10 30.21
N GLU A 490 -12.55 -8.21 30.20
CA GLU A 490 -12.04 -9.50 30.65
C GLU A 490 -11.05 -10.08 29.63
N ASN A 491 -9.90 -10.55 30.12
CA ASN A 491 -8.83 -11.13 29.29
C ASN A 491 -8.32 -10.14 28.20
N ARG A 492 -8.19 -8.87 28.54
CA ARG A 492 -7.80 -7.77 27.63
C ARG A 492 -6.53 -8.05 26.81
N GLN A 493 -5.60 -8.84 27.33
CA GLN A 493 -4.39 -9.23 26.59
C GLN A 493 -4.68 -10.09 25.35
N ASP A 494 -5.90 -10.64 25.24
CA ASP A 494 -6.35 -11.45 24.11
C ASP A 494 -7.15 -10.62 23.07
N VAL A 495 -7.24 -9.29 23.22
CA VAL A 495 -7.82 -8.41 22.19
C VAL A 495 -6.96 -8.50 20.92
N ASP A 496 -7.61 -8.76 19.79
CA ASP A 496 -6.93 -8.97 18.51
C ASP A 496 -6.48 -7.64 17.90
N MET A 497 -5.16 -7.52 17.71
CA MET A 497 -4.49 -6.35 17.13
C MET A 497 -4.04 -6.60 15.68
N SER A 498 -4.42 -7.73 15.08
CA SER A 498 -3.91 -8.16 13.77
C SER A 498 -4.66 -7.59 12.57
N HIS A 499 -5.80 -6.91 12.78
CA HIS A 499 -6.61 -6.30 11.72
C HIS A 499 -6.01 -4.96 11.27
N PRO A 500 -5.36 -4.85 10.09
CA PRO A 500 -4.87 -3.58 9.59
C PRO A 500 -6.00 -2.57 9.27
N GLU A 501 -7.23 -3.06 9.11
CA GLU A 501 -8.43 -2.27 8.88
C GLU A 501 -8.87 -1.43 10.08
N LEU A 502 -8.32 -1.68 11.27
CA LEU A 502 -8.73 -1.04 12.51
C LEU A 502 -7.52 -0.44 13.22
N GLU A 503 -7.65 0.80 13.67
CA GLU A 503 -6.73 1.38 14.64
C GLU A 503 -7.42 1.43 16.00
N LEU A 504 -6.99 0.53 16.88
CA LEU A 504 -7.60 0.30 18.19
C LEU A 504 -7.02 1.25 19.23
N LEU A 505 -7.89 1.77 20.10
CA LEU A 505 -7.46 2.55 21.26
C LEU A 505 -8.21 2.19 22.53
N ILE A 506 -7.51 2.23 23.67
CA ILE A 506 -8.14 2.20 24.99
C ILE A 506 -8.36 3.63 25.46
N HIS A 507 -9.61 3.96 25.77
CA HIS A 507 -10.00 5.29 26.21
C HIS A 507 -10.27 5.29 27.72
N ALA A 508 -9.46 6.06 28.46
CA ALA A 508 -9.53 6.22 29.91
C ALA A 508 -10.73 7.09 30.31
N ASP A 509 -11.91 6.46 30.32
CA ASP A 509 -13.20 7.10 30.52
C ASP A 509 -13.64 7.17 32.00
N GLY A 510 -12.73 7.58 32.87
CA GLY A 510 -12.98 7.67 34.32
C GLY A 510 -12.97 9.10 34.80
N GLN A 511 -14.02 9.53 35.51
CA GLN A 511 -14.08 10.86 36.13
C GLN A 511 -13.45 10.91 37.53
N GLY A 512 -13.00 12.09 37.97
CA GLY A 512 -12.66 12.35 39.36
C GLY A 512 -11.44 13.24 39.57
N GLY A 513 -10.82 13.12 40.75
CA GLY A 513 -9.63 13.88 41.08
C GLY A 513 -8.42 13.43 40.25
N GLN A 514 -7.58 14.39 39.84
CA GLN A 514 -6.39 14.11 39.01
C GLN A 514 -5.48 12.99 39.52
N PRO A 515 -5.20 12.84 40.84
CA PRO A 515 -4.41 11.70 41.32
C PRO A 515 -5.02 10.32 41.00
N ASP A 516 -6.35 10.21 41.08
CA ASP A 516 -7.06 8.95 40.82
C ASP A 516 -7.09 8.66 39.32
N LYS A 517 -7.39 9.66 38.49
CA LYS A 517 -7.36 9.51 37.03
C LYS A 517 -5.98 9.11 36.50
N GLN A 518 -4.93 9.76 37.01
CA GLN A 518 -3.55 9.42 36.68
C GLN A 518 -3.14 8.03 37.20
N ALA A 519 -3.75 7.54 38.28
CA ALA A 519 -3.56 6.17 38.74
C ALA A 519 -4.27 5.16 37.84
N THR A 520 -5.50 5.45 37.43
CA THR A 520 -6.25 4.66 36.43
C THR A 520 -5.48 4.57 35.13
N TRP A 521 -5.04 5.70 34.57
CA TRP A 521 -4.24 5.76 33.35
C TRP A 521 -3.03 4.83 33.37
N ARG A 522 -2.20 4.93 34.43
CA ARG A 522 -1.03 4.05 34.60
C ARG A 522 -1.42 2.57 34.75
N ALA A 523 -2.54 2.28 35.40
CA ALA A 523 -3.02 0.91 35.55
C ALA A 523 -3.51 0.33 34.22
N LEU A 524 -4.21 1.13 33.41
CA LEU A 524 -4.69 0.70 32.10
C LEU A 524 -3.54 0.38 31.14
N HIS A 525 -2.43 1.12 31.20
CA HIS A 525 -1.24 0.84 30.40
C HIS A 525 -0.49 -0.43 30.79
N ALA A 526 -0.66 -0.91 32.02
CA ALA A 526 -0.03 -2.15 32.44
C ALA A 526 -0.64 -3.33 31.67
N ASP A 527 0.21 -4.15 31.05
CA ASP A 527 -0.18 -5.36 30.32
C ASP A 527 -1.20 -5.13 29.19
N ALA A 528 -1.22 -3.92 28.60
CA ALA A 528 -1.98 -3.65 27.39
C ALA A 528 -1.31 -4.29 26.17
N PRO A 529 -2.09 -4.74 25.16
CA PRO A 529 -1.53 -5.21 23.89
C PRO A 529 -0.57 -4.19 23.25
N ALA A 530 0.48 -4.68 22.60
CA ALA A 530 1.40 -3.81 21.86
C ALA A 530 0.69 -3.16 20.67
N GLY A 531 1.05 -1.91 20.33
CA GLY A 531 0.44 -1.16 19.24
C GLY A 531 -0.90 -0.48 19.58
N MET A 532 -1.41 -0.65 20.81
CA MET A 532 -2.62 0.03 21.26
C MET A 532 -2.41 1.55 21.36
N ALA A 533 -3.29 2.32 20.71
CA ALA A 533 -3.37 3.77 20.88
C ALA A 533 -4.11 4.13 22.18
N TRP A 534 -4.02 5.37 22.62
CA TRP A 534 -4.52 5.77 23.93
C TRP A 534 -5.35 7.03 23.90
N GLY A 535 -6.44 7.04 24.64
CA GLY A 535 -7.25 8.24 24.77
C GLY A 535 -7.63 8.58 26.21
N TRP A 536 -7.84 9.87 26.46
CA TRP A 536 -8.13 10.43 27.77
C TRP A 536 -9.40 11.28 27.73
N LYS A 537 -10.35 11.02 28.62
CA LYS A 537 -11.52 11.89 28.75
C LYS A 537 -11.29 12.98 29.80
N ASN A 538 -11.65 14.22 29.49
CA ASN A 538 -11.79 15.33 30.42
C ASN A 538 -13.28 15.58 30.68
N PHE A 539 -13.68 15.63 31.96
CA PHE A 539 -15.05 15.92 32.37
C PHE A 539 -15.15 17.35 32.89
N TYR A 540 -16.02 18.17 32.31
CA TYR A 540 -16.08 19.60 32.64
C TYR A 540 -16.43 19.87 34.11
N ASP A 541 -17.39 19.13 34.66
CA ASP A 541 -17.95 19.39 35.98
C ASP A 541 -17.51 18.36 37.04
N GLU A 542 -17.15 17.14 36.61
CA GLU A 542 -16.83 16.02 37.50
C GLU A 542 -15.35 15.89 37.82
N ASP A 543 -14.47 16.40 36.95
CA ASP A 543 -13.05 16.48 37.26
C ASP A 543 -12.76 17.73 38.09
N LEU A 544 -12.21 17.53 39.30
CA LEU A 544 -12.00 18.62 40.26
C LEU A 544 -10.52 18.70 40.71
N PRO A 545 -9.69 19.56 40.07
CA PRO A 545 -9.97 20.31 38.84
C PRO A 545 -9.80 19.47 37.57
N MET A 546 -10.54 19.80 36.51
CA MET A 546 -10.27 19.35 35.14
C MET A 546 -8.92 19.92 34.66
N LEU A 547 -8.18 19.14 33.87
CA LEU A 547 -6.96 19.62 33.22
C LEU A 547 -7.29 20.61 32.10
N THR A 548 -6.48 21.66 31.94
CA THR A 548 -6.49 22.46 30.71
C THR A 548 -5.87 21.66 29.55
N PRO A 549 -6.02 22.08 28.28
CA PRO A 549 -5.29 21.48 27.16
C PRO A 549 -3.78 21.39 27.39
N GLU A 550 -3.15 22.46 27.88
CA GLU A 550 -1.70 22.48 28.17
C GLU A 550 -1.32 21.52 29.30
N GLN A 551 -2.20 21.34 30.28
CA GLN A 551 -1.97 20.37 31.35
C GLN A 551 -2.19 18.94 30.86
N THR A 552 -3.19 18.70 30.00
CA THR A 552 -3.43 17.38 29.40
C THR A 552 -2.20 16.93 28.62
N MET A 553 -1.71 17.75 27.69
CA MET A 553 -0.53 17.43 26.87
C MET A 553 0.77 17.29 27.69
N ARG A 554 0.88 17.98 28.84
CA ARG A 554 2.08 17.96 29.68
C ARG A 554 2.07 16.85 30.73
N ASP A 555 0.93 16.56 31.33
CA ASP A 555 0.81 15.73 32.53
C ASP A 555 0.28 14.31 32.24
N VAL A 556 -0.44 14.09 31.15
CA VAL A 556 -0.90 12.75 30.75
C VAL A 556 0.21 12.10 29.92
N THR A 557 0.85 11.07 30.48
CA THR A 557 1.99 10.38 29.88
C THR A 557 1.82 8.86 29.94
N PRO A 558 2.01 8.09 28.84
CA PRO A 558 2.45 8.54 27.51
C PRO A 558 1.46 9.49 26.82
N GLU A 559 1.91 10.14 25.74
CA GLU A 559 1.10 11.10 24.99
C GLU A 559 -0.16 10.43 24.44
N VAL A 560 -1.26 11.18 24.41
CA VAL A 560 -2.58 10.71 24.01
C VAL A 560 -2.80 10.87 22.51
N ASP A 561 -3.62 9.99 21.94
CA ASP A 561 -4.05 9.99 20.54
C ASP A 561 -5.48 10.52 20.37
N LEU A 562 -6.29 10.40 21.43
CA LEU A 562 -7.64 10.95 21.52
C LEU A 562 -7.84 11.69 22.85
N VAL A 563 -8.32 12.93 22.80
CA VAL A 563 -8.83 13.64 23.98
C VAL A 563 -10.31 13.91 23.81
N THR A 564 -11.13 13.38 24.71
CA THR A 564 -12.58 13.59 24.68
C THR A 564 -13.01 14.58 25.77
N TYR A 565 -13.99 15.43 25.47
CA TYR A 565 -14.62 16.34 26.42
C TYR A 565 -16.09 15.98 26.63
N GLN A 566 -16.48 15.80 27.88
CA GLN A 566 -17.85 15.45 28.29
C GLN A 566 -18.43 16.44 29.30
#